data_AF-A0A7C7MRI6-F1
#
_entry.id   AF-A0A7C7MRI6-F1
#
_cell.length_a   1.000
_cell.length_b   1.000
_cell.length_c   1.000
_cell.angle_alpha   90.00
_cell.angle_beta   90.00
_cell.angle_gamma   90.00
#
_symmetry.space_group_name_H-M   'P 1'
#
loop_
_entity.id
_entity.type
_entity.pdbx_description
1 polymer ?
#
loop_
_entity_poly.entity_id
_entity_poly.type
_entity_poly.pdbx_seq_one_letter_code
_entity_poly.pdbx_strand_id
1 'polypeptide(L)'
;QTYRRYCAQCHGVKGHGDGINAPYLVVPPRDHTKSDYLETRSDQQLFNAIKLGGLAVGRAPCMPAWEHTFEDKTIHSLVNYIRELCNCKAL
;
A
#
# COMPACT_ATOMS: atom_id res chain seq x y z
N GLN A 1 0.53 8.76 -10.69
CA GLN A 1 -0.83 8.67 -11.30
C GLN A 1 -1.57 7.42 -10.83
N THR A 2 -0.97 6.22 -10.96
CA THR A 2 -1.55 4.93 -10.51
C THR A 2 -1.99 4.93 -9.05
N TYR A 3 -1.14 5.39 -8.12
CA TYR A 3 -1.50 5.44 -6.69
C TYR A 3 -2.79 6.22 -6.43
N ARG A 4 -2.92 7.42 -7.02
CA ARG A 4 -4.11 8.27 -6.87
C ARG A 4 -5.37 7.59 -7.43
N ARG A 5 -5.26 6.83 -8.52
CA ARG A 5 -6.41 6.18 -9.16
C ARG A 5 -6.88 4.95 -8.38
N TYR A 6 -5.95 4.12 -7.92
CA TYR A 6 -6.28 2.78 -7.41
C TYR A 6 -6.12 2.65 -5.89
N CYS A 7 -5.10 3.29 -5.30
CA CYS A 7 -4.76 3.11 -3.89
C CYS A 7 -5.44 4.15 -2.99
N ALA A 8 -5.52 5.39 -3.47
CA ALA A 8 -6.00 6.53 -2.67
C ALA A 8 -7.49 6.44 -2.27
N GLN A 9 -8.28 5.58 -2.93
CA GLN A 9 -9.67 5.33 -2.53
C GLN A 9 -9.77 4.78 -1.11
N CYS A 10 -8.76 4.01 -0.67
CA CYS A 10 -8.68 3.48 0.69
C CYS A 10 -7.57 4.17 1.49
N HIS A 11 -6.38 4.35 0.90
CA HIS A 11 -5.24 4.91 1.62
C HIS A 11 -5.18 6.45 1.65
N GLY A 12 -6.10 7.13 0.97
CA GLY A 12 -6.09 8.60 0.88
C GLY A 12 -5.11 9.14 -0.15
N VAL A 13 -5.36 10.36 -0.65
CA VAL A 13 -4.52 10.99 -1.69
C VAL A 13 -3.10 11.26 -1.18
N LYS A 14 -2.97 11.56 0.11
CA LYS A 14 -1.68 11.77 0.79
C LYS A 14 -1.15 10.51 1.49
N GLY A 15 -1.88 9.40 1.41
CA GLY A 15 -1.46 8.13 2.01
C GLY A 15 -1.76 7.98 3.51
N HIS A 16 -2.59 8.82 4.12
CA HIS A 16 -2.85 8.77 5.57
C HIS A 16 -3.77 7.63 6.04
N GLY A 17 -4.21 6.76 5.13
CA GLY A 17 -5.20 5.73 5.46
C GLY A 17 -6.63 6.27 5.59
N ASP A 18 -6.89 7.47 5.09
CA ASP A 18 -8.11 8.26 5.22
C ASP A 18 -8.89 8.39 3.90
N GLY A 19 -8.76 7.40 3.02
CA GLY A 19 -9.49 7.39 1.75
C GLY A 19 -11.00 7.29 1.96
N ILE A 20 -11.78 7.62 0.93
CA ILE A 20 -13.25 7.61 0.97
C ILE A 20 -13.84 6.26 1.43
N ASN A 21 -13.16 5.16 1.16
CA ASN A 21 -13.58 3.83 1.56
C ASN A 21 -13.13 3.45 2.99
N ALA A 22 -12.16 4.17 3.58
CA ALA A 22 -11.57 3.80 4.87
C ALA A 22 -12.59 3.65 6.02
N PRO A 23 -13.63 4.52 6.16
CA PRO A 23 -14.64 4.37 7.22
C PRO A 23 -15.49 3.11 7.11
N TYR A 24 -15.52 2.47 5.94
CA TYR A 24 -16.36 1.28 5.68
C TYR A 24 -15.58 -0.04 5.79
N LEU A 25 -14.29 0.01 6.14
CA LEU A 25 -13.45 -1.17 6.27
C LEU A 25 -13.33 -1.59 7.73
N VAL A 26 -13.47 -2.90 7.99
CA VAL A 26 -13.32 -3.49 9.34
C VAL A 26 -11.89 -3.28 9.88
N VAL A 27 -10.89 -3.36 8.99
CA VAL A 27 -9.49 -3.08 9.32
C VAL A 27 -9.11 -1.78 8.62
N PRO A 28 -8.69 -0.75 9.36
CA PRO A 28 -8.31 0.51 8.75
C PRO A 28 -7.11 0.33 7.81
N PRO A 29 -7.09 0.99 6.64
CA PRO A 29 -5.94 1.01 5.76
C PRO A 29 -4.70 1.53 6.47
N ARG A 30 -3.53 1.06 6.05
CA ARG A 30 -2.26 1.55 6.60
C ARG A 30 -2.04 3.01 6.20
N ASP A 31 -1.63 3.82 7.16
CA ASP A 31 -1.02 5.13 6.91
C ASP A 31 0.40 4.92 6.35
N HIS A 32 0.58 5.26 5.07
CA HIS A 32 1.83 5.14 4.34
C HIS A 32 2.84 6.25 4.64
N THR A 33 2.49 7.23 5.47
CA THR A 33 3.40 8.30 5.93
C THR A 33 4.10 7.96 7.25
N LYS A 34 3.75 6.82 7.87
CA LYS A 34 4.33 6.36 9.13
C LYS A 34 5.53 5.44 8.89
N SER A 35 6.72 6.00 9.06
CA SER A 35 7.99 5.32 8.82
C SER A 35 8.27 4.20 9.84
N ASP A 36 7.97 4.42 11.11
CA ASP A 36 8.15 3.46 12.23
C ASP A 36 7.72 2.03 11.89
N TYR A 37 6.56 1.89 11.25
CA TYR A 37 6.08 0.64 10.74
C TYR A 37 6.83 0.31 9.45
N LEU A 38 6.72 1.14 8.40
CA LEU A 38 7.17 0.78 7.05
C LEU A 38 8.67 0.46 6.93
N GLU A 39 9.53 1.03 7.76
CA GLU A 39 10.96 0.73 7.80
C GLU A 39 11.24 -0.74 8.15
N THR A 40 10.46 -1.36 9.03
CA THR A 40 10.67 -2.77 9.41
C THR A 40 10.16 -3.77 8.35
N ARG A 41 9.69 -3.28 7.19
CA ARG A 41 9.18 -4.10 6.10
C ARG A 41 10.13 -4.00 4.93
N SER A 42 10.46 -5.12 4.31
CA SER A 42 11.27 -5.12 3.08
C SER A 42 10.44 -4.66 1.89
N ASP A 43 11.12 -4.18 0.84
CA ASP A 43 10.44 -3.82 -0.41
C ASP A 43 9.72 -5.01 -1.05
N GLN A 44 10.26 -6.24 -0.89
CA GLN A 44 9.59 -7.46 -1.34
C GLN A 44 8.29 -7.73 -0.57
N GLN A 45 8.23 -7.43 0.73
CA GLN A 45 7.00 -7.57 1.50
C GLN A 45 5.93 -6.57 1.05
N LEU A 46 6.33 -5.33 0.77
CA LEU A 46 5.41 -4.31 0.23
C LEU A 46 4.96 -4.68 -1.19
N PHE A 47 5.87 -5.17 -2.02
CA PHE A 47 5.59 -5.67 -3.36
C PHE A 47 4.55 -6.80 -3.32
N ASN A 48 4.77 -7.81 -2.46
CA ASN A 48 3.85 -8.93 -2.31
C ASN A 48 2.47 -8.48 -1.80
N ALA A 49 2.42 -7.52 -0.88
CA ALA A 49 1.15 -6.98 -0.38
C ALA A 49 0.34 -6.31 -1.51
N ILE A 50 0.99 -5.60 -2.43
CA ILE A 50 0.32 -4.99 -3.59
C ILE A 50 -0.02 -6.06 -4.63
N LYS A 51 0.92 -6.95 -4.96
CA LYS A 51 0.74 -7.96 -6.01
C LYS A 51 -0.37 -8.96 -5.65
N LEU A 52 -0.30 -9.52 -4.45
CA LEU A 52 -1.13 -10.64 -3.99
C LEU A 52 -2.27 -10.22 -3.05
N GLY A 53 -2.34 -8.94 -2.68
CA GLY A 53 -3.35 -8.40 -1.77
C GLY A 53 -3.00 -8.59 -0.29
N GLY A 54 -3.84 -8.00 0.58
CA GLY A 54 -3.57 -7.94 2.01
C GLY A 54 -3.63 -9.30 2.69
N LEU A 55 -4.56 -10.17 2.28
CA LEU A 55 -4.71 -11.51 2.89
C LEU A 55 -3.46 -12.38 2.72
N ALA A 56 -2.81 -12.30 1.56
CA ALA A 56 -1.60 -13.06 1.23
C ALA A 56 -0.40 -12.74 2.14
N VAL A 57 -0.43 -11.59 2.82
CA VAL A 57 0.61 -11.15 3.77
C VAL A 57 0.09 -11.03 5.21
N GLY A 58 -1.05 -11.66 5.52
CA GLY A 58 -1.66 -11.64 6.86
C GLY A 58 -2.14 -10.25 7.29
N ARG A 59 -2.60 -9.43 6.34
CA ARG A 59 -3.10 -8.06 6.55
C ARG A 59 -4.58 -7.96 6.11
N ALA A 60 -5.09 -6.72 6.03
CA ALA A 60 -6.49 -6.42 5.75
C ALA A 60 -7.02 -7.23 4.53
N PRO A 61 -8.02 -8.11 4.72
CA PRO A 61 -8.54 -8.95 3.63
C PRO A 61 -9.13 -8.15 2.48
N CYS A 62 -9.59 -6.93 2.75
CA CYS A 62 -10.18 -6.02 1.76
C CYS A 62 -9.15 -5.33 0.85
N MET A 63 -7.84 -5.48 1.10
CA MET A 63 -6.83 -4.99 0.16
C MET A 63 -6.71 -5.97 -1.02
N PRO A 64 -7.13 -5.59 -2.23
CA PRO A 64 -7.18 -6.52 -3.37
C PRO A 64 -5.78 -6.84 -3.90
N ALA A 65 -5.67 -7.98 -4.58
CA ALA A 65 -4.51 -8.33 -5.39
C ALA A 65 -4.51 -7.52 -6.69
N TRP A 66 -3.35 -7.05 -7.11
CA TRP A 66 -3.18 -6.24 -8.33
C TRP A 66 -2.37 -6.92 -9.43
N GLU A 67 -1.94 -8.18 -9.24
CA GLU A 67 -1.10 -8.91 -10.20
C GLU A 67 -1.68 -9.05 -11.62
N HIS A 68 -3.01 -9.06 -11.75
CA HIS A 68 -3.69 -9.13 -13.05
C HIS A 68 -4.02 -7.75 -13.64
N THR A 69 -3.77 -6.68 -12.89
CA THR A 69 -4.02 -5.29 -13.31
C THR A 69 -2.73 -4.54 -13.64
N PHE A 70 -1.64 -4.83 -12.91
CA PHE A 70 -0.37 -4.14 -13.04
C PHE A 70 0.77 -5.10 -13.36
N GLU A 71 1.64 -4.69 -14.27
CA GLU A 71 2.96 -5.30 -14.43
C GLU A 71 3.85 -5.06 -13.19
N ASP A 72 4.80 -5.96 -12.95
CA ASP A 72 5.73 -5.89 -11.81
C ASP A 72 6.48 -4.55 -11.73
N LYS A 73 6.84 -3.96 -12.88
CA LYS A 73 7.48 -2.62 -12.93
C LYS A 73 6.61 -1.52 -12.29
N THR A 74 5.30 -1.61 -12.47
CA THR A 74 4.34 -0.66 -11.90
C THR A 74 4.20 -0.88 -10.41
N ILE A 75 4.20 -2.14 -9.97
CA ILE A 75 4.16 -2.49 -8.54
C ILE A 75 5.43 -1.99 -7.84
N HIS A 76 6.62 -2.19 -8.42
CA HIS A 76 7.86 -1.62 -7.88
C HIS A 76 7.81 -0.09 -7.80
N SER A 77 7.25 0.58 -8.81
CA SER A 77 7.06 2.04 -8.77
C SER A 77 6.12 2.48 -7.65
N LEU A 78 5.07 1.69 -7.35
CA LEU A 78 4.18 1.95 -6.22
C LEU A 78 4.89 1.74 -4.87
N VAL A 79 5.74 0.72 -4.75
CA VAL A 79 6.57 0.52 -3.55
C VAL A 79 7.49 1.72 -3.33
N ASN A 80 8.19 2.18 -4.36
CA ASN A 80 9.03 3.38 -4.28
C ASN A 80 8.23 4.61 -3.86
N TYR A 81 7.04 4.80 -4.42
CA TYR A 81 6.17 5.91 -4.02
C TYR A 81 5.72 5.82 -2.55
N ILE A 82 5.48 4.61 -2.02
CA ILE A 82 5.21 4.42 -0.59
C ILE A 82 6.43 4.81 0.25
N ARG A 83 7.66 4.51 -0.21
CA ARG A 83 8.90 4.94 0.46
C ARG A 83 9.08 6.47 0.46
N GLU A 84 8.65 7.13 -0.61
CA GLU A 84 8.63 8.60 -0.67
C GLU A 84 7.63 9.20 0.33
N LEU A 85 6.41 8.65 0.44
CA LEU A 85 5.41 9.08 1.43
C LEU A 85 5.90 8.87 2.87
N CYS A 86 6.51 7.71 3.10
CA CYS A 86 7.51 7.39 4.10
C CYS A 86 8.44 8.46 4.66
N ASN A 87 9.07 9.13 3.70
CA ASN A 87 10.48 9.49 3.78
C ASN A 87 11.35 8.40 4.44
N CYS A 88 11.22 7.14 4.02
CA CYS A 88 11.84 6.00 4.71
C CYS A 88 12.43 4.95 3.76
N LYS A 89 13.28 4.05 4.28
CA LYS A 89 13.87 2.92 3.55
C LYS A 89 13.65 1.62 4.34
N ALA A 90 13.73 0.46 3.69
CA ALA A 90 13.77 -0.80 4.41
C ALA A 90 15.01 -0.82 5.33
N LEU A 91 14.83 -1.27 6.59
CA LEU A 91 15.92 -1.59 7.50
C LEU A 91 16.68 -2.85 7.05
#